data_AF-A0A661KF66-F1
#
_entry.id   AF-A0A661KF66-F1
#
_cell.length_a   1.000
_cell.length_b   1.000
_cell.length_c   1.000
_cell.angle_alpha   90.00
_cell.angle_beta   90.00
_cell.angle_gamma   90.00
#
_symmetry.space_group_name_H-M   'P 1'
#
loop_
_entity.id
_entity.type
_entity.pdbx_description
1 polymer ?
#
loop_
_entity_poly.entity_id
_entity_poly.type
_entity_poly.pdbx_seq_one_letter_code
_entity_poly.pdbx_strand_id
1 'polypeptide(L)'
;MSEEAVNVRINGPLSHLQRLSTKEIRARIDLSHARPGANSFDILPDNLNVPQGLKVSQISPSSLKVEIDRVVDKILRVKAVVRGRPAKGYRVTRISVDPPYINLQGARTQLLGMREVLTEEVNISDLKETVKVEVPLRLADIKLKKGVEKRVKVTVEIKQKAGEK
;
A
#
# COMPACT_ATOMS: atom_id res chain seq x y z
N MET A 1 -8.07 6.65 5.05
CA MET A 1 -9.37 6.25 4.51
C MET A 1 -10.40 7.10 5.23
N SER A 2 -11.14 7.93 4.51
CA SER A 2 -12.28 8.67 5.07
C SER A 2 -13.34 7.65 5.48
N GLU A 3 -13.75 7.64 6.75
CA GLU A 3 -14.93 6.90 7.17
C GLU A 3 -16.16 7.67 6.69
N GLU A 4 -16.64 7.33 5.49
CA GLU A 4 -17.93 7.83 5.02
C GLU A 4 -19.04 7.01 5.68
N ALA A 5 -19.62 7.58 6.75
CA ALA A 5 -20.76 6.99 7.43
C ALA A 5 -22.06 7.22 6.64
N VAL A 6 -22.85 6.17 6.47
CA VAL A 6 -24.16 6.23 5.79
C VAL A 6 -25.26 6.15 6.85
N ASN A 7 -26.13 7.15 6.88
CA ASN A 7 -27.31 7.16 7.73
C ASN A 7 -28.45 6.41 7.04
N VAL A 8 -29.00 5.41 7.72
CA VAL A 8 -30.11 4.59 7.23
C VAL A 8 -31.27 4.69 8.20
N ARG A 9 -32.46 5.01 7.69
CA ARG A 9 -33.71 5.00 8.45
C ARG A 9 -34.47 3.72 8.14
N ILE A 10 -34.87 3.01 9.18
CA ILE A 10 -35.52 1.71 9.07
C ILE A 10 -36.84 1.75 9.84
N ASN A 11 -37.90 1.27 9.20
CA ASN A 11 -39.24 1.18 9.76
C ASN A 11 -39.66 -0.29 9.84
N GLY A 12 -40.42 -0.67 10.86
CA GLY A 12 -40.96 -2.02 11.01
C GLY A 12 -41.56 -2.25 12.39
N PRO A 13 -41.94 -3.51 12.70
CA PRO A 13 -42.49 -3.86 14.01
C PRO A 13 -41.51 -3.51 15.14
N LEU A 14 -42.02 -2.93 16.24
CA LEU A 14 -41.21 -2.51 17.38
C LEU A 14 -40.36 -3.67 17.95
N SER A 15 -40.93 -4.87 17.99
CA SER A 15 -40.24 -6.09 18.43
C SER A 15 -39.03 -6.47 17.57
N HIS A 16 -39.05 -6.14 16.28
CA HIS A 16 -37.93 -6.36 15.36
C HIS A 16 -36.89 -5.24 15.46
N LEU A 17 -37.32 -3.99 15.65
CA LEU A 17 -36.42 -2.85 15.85
C LEU A 17 -35.62 -2.94 17.15
N GLN A 18 -36.24 -3.39 18.24
CA GLN A 18 -35.55 -3.54 19.54
C GLN A 18 -34.49 -4.64 19.54
N ARG A 19 -34.60 -5.63 18.64
CA ARG A 19 -33.63 -6.72 18.49
C ARG A 19 -32.54 -6.43 17.46
N LEU A 20 -32.65 -5.33 16.73
CA LEU A 20 -31.75 -4.98 15.64
C LEU A 20 -30.41 -4.48 16.21
N SER A 21 -29.31 -5.15 15.84
CA SER A 21 -27.97 -4.68 16.14
C SER A 21 -27.43 -3.84 14.98
N THR A 22 -26.93 -2.65 15.28
CA THR A 22 -26.32 -1.76 14.27
C THR A 22 -25.10 -2.40 13.59
N LYS A 23 -24.46 -3.38 14.22
CA LYS A 23 -23.30 -4.11 13.66
C LYS A 23 -23.68 -5.11 12.56
N GLU A 24 -24.96 -5.48 12.47
CA GLU A 24 -25.48 -6.44 11.48
C GLU A 24 -25.84 -5.78 10.15
N ILE A 25 -26.12 -4.47 10.17
CA ILE A 25 -26.47 -3.70 8.99
C ILE A 25 -25.19 -3.33 8.26
N ARG A 26 -24.99 -3.93 7.08
CA ARG A 26 -23.85 -3.65 6.21
C ARG A 26 -24.35 -3.27 4.83
N ALA A 27 -23.80 -2.20 4.27
CA ALA A 27 -23.94 -1.85 2.87
C ALA A 27 -22.88 -2.60 2.05
N ARG A 28 -23.27 -3.24 0.95
CA ARG A 28 -22.37 -3.81 -0.05
C ARG A 28 -22.66 -3.20 -1.41
N ILE A 29 -21.65 -2.55 -1.98
CA ILE A 29 -21.72 -1.95 -3.31
C ILE A 29 -20.81 -2.80 -4.21
N ASP A 30 -21.35 -3.24 -5.34
CA ASP A 30 -20.57 -3.93 -6.35
C ASP A 30 -19.85 -2.90 -7.25
N LEU A 31 -18.52 -3.03 -7.33
CA LEU A 31 -17.65 -2.18 -8.14
C LEU A 31 -17.17 -2.90 -9.42
N SER A 32 -17.73 -4.06 -9.75
CA SER A 32 -17.33 -4.87 -10.91
C SER A 32 -17.42 -4.14 -12.25
N HIS A 33 -18.38 -3.22 -12.40
CA HIS A 33 -18.61 -2.42 -13.62
C HIS A 33 -17.96 -1.04 -13.58
N ALA A 34 -17.16 -0.78 -12.56
CA ALA A 34 -16.59 0.52 -12.35
C ALA A 34 -15.48 0.85 -13.36
N ARG A 35 -15.40 2.11 -13.77
CA ARG A 35 -14.41 2.59 -14.73
C ARG A 35 -13.29 3.32 -14.02
N PRO A 36 -12.08 3.43 -14.58
CA PRO A 36 -11.07 4.26 -13.95
C PRO A 36 -11.46 5.75 -13.93
N GLY A 37 -11.18 6.43 -12.82
CA GLY A 37 -11.55 7.81 -12.55
C GLY A 37 -12.66 7.94 -11.51
N ALA A 38 -13.35 9.09 -11.50
CA ALA A 38 -14.47 9.33 -10.60
C ALA A 38 -15.70 8.51 -11.02
N ASN A 39 -16.22 7.71 -10.11
CA ASN A 39 -17.47 6.97 -10.26
C ASN A 39 -18.44 7.41 -9.18
N SER A 40 -19.73 7.32 -9.48
CA SER A 40 -20.81 7.52 -8.52
C SER A 40 -21.65 6.26 -8.50
N PHE A 41 -21.88 5.72 -7.30
CA PHE A 41 -22.71 4.53 -7.09
C PHE A 41 -23.90 4.89 -6.22
N ASP A 42 -25.10 4.53 -6.66
CA ASP A 42 -26.29 4.70 -5.84
C ASP A 42 -26.33 3.62 -4.75
N ILE A 43 -26.71 4.04 -3.55
CA ILE A 43 -26.94 3.15 -2.41
C ILE A 43 -28.43 2.87 -2.34
N LEU A 44 -28.82 1.68 -2.79
CA LEU A 44 -30.19 1.21 -2.79
C LEU A 44 -30.48 0.39 -1.52
N PRO A 45 -31.76 0.26 -1.11
CA PRO A 45 -32.16 -0.63 -0.02
C PRO A 45 -31.62 -2.05 -0.16
N ASP A 46 -31.55 -2.57 -1.39
CA ASP A 46 -31.07 -3.92 -1.69
C ASP A 46 -29.55 -4.09 -1.44
N ASN A 47 -28.81 -2.99 -1.38
CA ASN A 47 -27.39 -3.01 -0.99
C ASN A 47 -27.21 -3.21 0.51
N LEU A 48 -28.27 -3.07 1.32
CA LEU A 48 -28.23 -3.19 2.77
C LEU A 48 -28.73 -4.58 3.21
N ASN A 49 -27.95 -5.25 4.06
CA ASN A 49 -28.38 -6.50 4.67
C ASN A 49 -29.35 -6.25 5.84
N VAL A 50 -30.61 -5.95 5.52
CA VAL A 50 -31.67 -5.67 6.51
C VAL A 50 -32.51 -6.93 6.76
N PRO A 51 -32.76 -7.32 8.03
CA PRO A 51 -33.58 -8.48 8.36
C PRO A 51 -35.02 -8.40 7.81
N GLN A 52 -35.63 -9.56 7.58
CA GLN A 52 -37.01 -9.63 7.12
C GLN A 52 -37.99 -8.94 8.08
N GLY A 53 -39.01 -8.30 7.51
CA GLY A 53 -40.02 -7.55 8.27
C GLY A 53 -39.61 -6.11 8.62
N LEU A 54 -38.39 -5.68 8.27
CA LEU A 54 -37.94 -4.30 8.34
C LEU A 54 -37.81 -3.71 6.94
N LYS A 55 -38.12 -2.42 6.79
CA LYS A 55 -38.04 -1.68 5.52
C LYS A 55 -37.15 -0.46 5.68
N VAL A 56 -36.23 -0.28 4.74
CA VAL A 56 -35.44 0.94 4.64
C VAL A 56 -36.33 2.04 4.06
N SER A 57 -36.49 3.13 4.81
CA SER A 57 -37.32 4.28 4.41
C SER A 57 -36.49 5.46 3.91
N GLN A 58 -35.22 5.54 4.31
CA GLN A 58 -34.32 6.62 3.89
C GLN A 58 -32.86 6.16 3.97
N ILE A 59 -32.05 6.62 3.01
CA ILE A 59 -30.59 6.42 2.97
C ILE A 59 -29.96 7.77 2.69
N SER A 60 -28.97 8.17 3.49
CA SER A 60 -28.25 9.44 3.32
C SER A 60 -26.76 9.29 3.64
N PRO A 61 -25.85 9.56 2.69
CA PRO A 61 -26.13 9.95 1.30
C PRO A 61 -26.71 8.77 0.49
N SER A 62 -27.53 9.07 -0.53
CA SER A 62 -28.06 8.06 -1.44
C SER A 62 -27.10 7.68 -2.57
N SER A 63 -25.96 8.38 -2.68
CA SER A 63 -24.89 8.07 -3.63
C SER A 63 -23.53 8.19 -2.98
N LEU A 64 -22.62 7.31 -3.39
CA LEU A 64 -21.23 7.24 -2.97
C LEU A 64 -20.33 7.61 -4.14
N LYS A 65 -19.47 8.61 -3.95
CA LYS A 65 -18.45 8.96 -4.94
C LYS A 65 -17.16 8.20 -4.62
N VAL A 66 -16.69 7.42 -5.57
CA VAL A 66 -15.47 6.61 -5.42
C VAL A 66 -14.52 6.93 -6.55
N GLU A 67 -13.27 7.22 -6.22
CA GLU A 67 -12.21 7.38 -7.20
C GLU A 67 -11.51 6.04 -7.42
N ILE A 68 -11.54 5.55 -8.65
CA ILE A 68 -10.96 4.25 -8.99
C ILE A 68 -9.70 4.46 -9.79
N ASP A 69 -8.61 4.02 -9.19
CA ASP A 69 -7.31 4.10 -9.82
C ASP A 69 -7.12 3.05 -10.91
N ARG A 70 -6.40 3.46 -11.96
CA ARG A 70 -5.88 2.50 -12.95
C ARG A 70 -4.77 1.70 -12.30
N VAL A 71 -4.79 0.38 -12.48
CA VAL A 71 -3.61 -0.44 -12.22
C VAL A 71 -2.63 -0.25 -13.37
N VAL A 72 -1.40 0.13 -13.05
CA VAL A 72 -0.32 0.33 -14.02
C VAL A 72 0.93 -0.44 -13.61
N ASP A 73 1.71 -0.84 -14.60
CA ASP A 73 3.06 -1.38 -14.40
C ASP A 73 4.08 -0.24 -14.53
N LYS A 74 5.05 -0.18 -13.62
CA LYS A 74 6.14 0.80 -13.65
C LYS A 74 7.45 0.18 -13.21
N ILE A 75 8.47 0.36 -14.05
CA ILE A 75 9.84 -0.01 -13.73
C ILE A 75 10.46 1.11 -12.89
N LEU A 76 10.94 0.78 -11.70
CA LEU A 76 11.58 1.71 -10.78
C LEU A 76 12.99 1.24 -10.45
N ARG A 77 13.89 2.21 -10.26
CA ARG A 77 15.24 1.96 -9.78
C ARG A 77 15.21 1.66 -8.28
N VAL A 78 15.99 0.68 -7.86
CA VAL A 78 16.19 0.37 -6.44
C VAL A 78 17.39 1.16 -5.91
N LYS A 79 17.21 1.76 -4.73
CA LYS A 79 18.25 2.49 -4.02
C LYS A 79 18.41 1.93 -2.62
N ALA A 80 19.62 1.48 -2.32
CA ALA A 80 19.95 0.98 -1.00
C ALA A 80 20.00 2.13 0.01
N VAL A 81 19.35 1.93 1.16
CA VAL A 81 19.45 2.82 2.32
C VAL A 81 20.50 2.25 3.26
N VAL A 82 21.56 2.99 3.49
CA VAL A 82 22.68 2.57 4.33
C VAL A 82 22.73 3.48 5.55
N ARG A 83 22.85 2.88 6.74
CA ARG A 83 22.86 3.59 8.03
C ARG A 83 24.13 3.26 8.82
N GLY A 84 24.65 4.27 9.51
CA GLY A 84 25.87 4.16 10.31
C GLY A 84 27.12 4.59 9.56
N ARG A 85 28.29 4.42 10.20
CA ARG A 85 29.60 4.74 9.61
C ARG A 85 30.52 3.52 9.72
N PRO A 86 31.30 3.20 8.68
CA PRO A 86 32.34 2.16 8.77
C PRO A 86 33.32 2.44 9.90
N ALA A 87 34.07 1.41 10.30
CA ALA A 87 35.12 1.55 11.31
C ALA A 87 36.10 2.69 11.00
N LYS A 88 36.72 3.28 12.03
CA LYS A 88 37.71 4.35 11.87
C LYS A 88 38.81 3.92 10.89
N GLY A 89 39.11 4.79 9.92
CA GLY A 89 40.07 4.50 8.86
C GLY A 89 39.48 3.80 7.63
N TYR A 90 38.18 3.52 7.59
CA TYR A 90 37.49 2.93 6.44
C TYR A 90 36.49 3.90 5.81
N ARG A 91 36.15 3.68 4.53
CA ARG A 91 35.09 4.38 3.80
C ARG A 91 34.34 3.42 2.90
N VAL A 92 33.05 3.70 2.69
CA VAL A 92 32.28 3.05 1.63
C VAL A 92 32.78 3.59 0.29
N THR A 93 33.22 2.72 -0.61
CA THR A 93 33.68 3.10 -1.95
C THR A 93 32.60 2.90 -3.00
N ARG A 94 31.76 1.87 -2.84
CA ARG A 94 30.70 1.55 -3.79
C ARG A 94 29.54 0.86 -3.09
N ILE A 95 28.33 1.18 -3.53
CA ILE A 95 27.11 0.46 -3.15
C ILE A 95 26.50 -0.04 -4.45
N SER A 96 26.23 -1.34 -4.53
CA SER A 96 25.54 -1.96 -5.66
C SER A 96 24.34 -2.75 -5.19
N VAL A 97 23.30 -2.75 -6.00
CA VAL A 97 22.04 -3.44 -5.74
C VAL A 97 21.74 -4.33 -6.94
N ASP A 98 21.43 -5.58 -6.67
CA ASP A 98 21.08 -6.58 -7.67
C ASP A 98 19.76 -7.27 -7.29
N PRO A 99 18.69 -7.15 -8.10
CA PRO A 99 18.60 -6.36 -9.34
C PRO A 99 18.53 -4.83 -9.09
N PRO A 100 19.08 -3.99 -9.99
CA PRO A 100 19.04 -2.52 -9.86
C PRO A 100 17.68 -1.91 -10.24
N TYR A 101 16.82 -2.66 -10.92
CA TYR A 101 15.48 -2.24 -11.34
C TYR A 101 14.47 -3.33 -11.03
N ILE A 102 13.26 -2.92 -10.64
CA ILE A 102 12.14 -3.81 -10.39
C ILE A 102 10.90 -3.30 -11.11
N ASN A 103 10.06 -4.23 -11.58
CA ASN A 103 8.77 -3.90 -12.14
C ASN A 103 7.69 -4.01 -11.05
N LEU A 104 7.01 -2.90 -10.76
CA LEU A 104 5.93 -2.82 -9.78
C LEU A 104 4.58 -2.67 -10.46
N GLN A 105 3.53 -3.23 -9.86
CA GLN A 105 2.15 -3.10 -10.35
C GLN A 105 1.23 -2.55 -9.26
N GLY A 106 0.59 -1.42 -9.51
CA GLY A 106 -0.16 -0.74 -8.45
C GLY A 106 -1.05 0.36 -8.97
N ALA A 107 -1.72 1.03 -8.03
CA ALA A 107 -2.54 2.19 -8.33
C ALA A 107 -1.69 3.28 -9.01
N ARG A 108 -2.21 3.84 -10.11
CA ARG A 108 -1.52 4.84 -10.93
C ARG A 108 -1.09 6.03 -10.09
N THR A 109 -1.94 6.55 -9.21
CA THR A 109 -1.63 7.66 -8.31
C THR A 109 -0.42 7.37 -7.42
N GLN A 110 -0.37 6.17 -6.83
CA GLN A 110 0.73 5.73 -5.96
C GLN A 110 2.04 5.57 -6.75
N LEU A 111 2.00 4.86 -7.89
CA LEU A 111 3.21 4.58 -8.67
C LEU A 111 3.75 5.80 -9.42
N LEU A 112 2.90 6.73 -9.85
CA LEU A 112 3.37 7.96 -10.54
C LEU A 112 4.23 8.83 -9.64
N GLY A 113 3.89 8.95 -8.35
CA GLY A 113 4.67 9.72 -7.38
C GLY A 113 6.03 9.11 -7.04
N MET A 114 6.21 7.81 -7.27
CA MET A 114 7.46 7.11 -6.95
C MET A 114 8.51 7.29 -8.05
N ARG A 115 9.68 7.77 -7.67
CA ARG A 115 10.86 7.86 -8.56
C ARG A 115 11.81 6.68 -8.38
N GLU A 116 11.93 6.21 -7.15
CA GLU A 116 12.83 5.15 -6.75
C GLU A 116 12.20 4.33 -5.62
N VAL A 117 12.68 3.10 -5.45
CA VAL A 117 12.26 2.20 -4.37
C VAL A 117 13.43 2.06 -3.42
N LEU A 118 13.16 2.31 -2.14
CA LEU A 118 14.16 2.19 -1.10
C LEU A 118 14.20 0.77 -0.56
N THR A 119 15.39 0.29 -0.20
CA THR A 119 15.52 -0.92 0.62
C THR A 119 15.26 -0.60 2.09
N GLU A 120 15.05 -1.61 2.90
CA GLU A 120 15.27 -1.48 4.34
C GLU A 120 16.72 -1.09 4.66
N GLU A 121 16.92 -0.54 5.86
CA GLU A 121 18.21 0.00 6.29
C GLU A 121 19.26 -1.11 6.42
N VAL A 122 20.38 -0.94 5.72
CA VAL A 122 21.58 -1.76 5.90
C VAL A 122 22.50 -1.06 6.90
N ASN A 123 22.68 -1.65 8.09
CA ASN A 123 23.59 -1.11 9.09
C ASN A 123 25.05 -1.45 8.73
N ILE A 124 25.89 -0.43 8.62
CA ILE A 124 27.33 -0.56 8.32
C ILE A 124 28.25 -0.09 9.45
N SER A 125 27.71 0.07 10.65
CA SER A 125 28.45 0.55 11.82
C SER A 125 29.60 -0.41 12.15
N ASP A 126 30.80 0.14 12.32
CA ASP A 126 32.02 -0.57 12.71
C ASP A 126 32.50 -1.68 11.75
N LEU A 127 31.93 -1.73 10.54
CA LEU A 127 32.37 -2.66 9.50
C LEU A 127 33.71 -2.24 8.89
N LYS A 128 34.57 -3.24 8.66
CA LYS A 128 35.90 -3.12 8.02
C LYS A 128 35.98 -3.78 6.64
N GLU A 129 35.01 -4.64 6.32
CA GLU A 129 35.02 -5.46 5.12
C GLU A 129 33.78 -5.23 4.26
N THR A 130 33.84 -5.69 3.01
CA THR A 130 32.71 -5.63 2.08
C THR A 130 31.60 -6.54 2.58
N VAL A 131 30.38 -6.01 2.64
CA VAL A 131 29.21 -6.77 3.10
C VAL A 131 28.24 -7.00 1.94
N LYS A 132 27.74 -8.23 1.85
CA LYS A 132 26.70 -8.65 0.90
C LYS A 132 25.52 -9.17 1.70
N VAL A 133 24.40 -8.46 1.66
CA VAL A 133 23.19 -8.82 2.39
C VAL A 133 21.97 -8.76 1.49
N GLU A 134 21.05 -9.69 1.70
CA GLU A 134 19.72 -9.60 1.08
C GLU A 134 18.81 -8.81 2.00
N VAL A 135 18.33 -7.67 1.49
CA VAL A 135 17.43 -6.79 2.24
C VAL A 135 16.08 -6.69 1.54
N PRO A 136 14.98 -6.68 2.30
CA PRO A 136 13.65 -6.45 1.75
C PRO A 136 13.51 -5.02 1.24
N LEU A 137 12.66 -4.85 0.25
CA LEU A 137 12.27 -3.55 -0.28
C LEU A 137 11.20 -2.91 0.61
N ARG A 138 11.32 -1.61 0.84
CA ARG A 138 10.32 -0.81 1.55
C ARG A 138 9.19 -0.43 0.59
N LEU A 139 8.27 -1.36 0.37
CA LEU A 139 7.12 -1.21 -0.50
C LEU A 139 5.87 -0.94 0.35
N ALA A 140 5.29 0.24 0.22
CA ALA A 140 4.02 0.58 0.89
C ALA A 140 2.85 -0.07 0.13
N ASP A 141 2.30 -1.20 0.60
CA ASP A 141 1.11 -1.93 0.08
C ASP A 141 1.01 -2.18 -1.45
N ILE A 142 2.08 -1.93 -2.22
CA ILE A 142 2.12 -2.13 -3.68
C ILE A 142 2.14 -3.62 -3.99
N LYS A 143 1.33 -4.04 -4.97
CA LYS A 143 1.36 -5.41 -5.47
C LYS A 143 2.56 -5.58 -6.40
N LEU A 144 3.21 -6.72 -6.28
CA LEU A 144 4.30 -7.10 -7.16
C LEU A 144 3.78 -8.12 -8.16
N LYS A 145 4.32 -8.08 -9.38
CA LYS A 145 4.06 -9.14 -10.37
C LYS A 145 4.51 -10.48 -9.76
N LYS A 146 3.73 -11.55 -9.99
CA LYS A 146 4.09 -12.90 -9.53
C LYS A 146 5.49 -13.25 -10.07
N GLY A 147 6.37 -13.74 -9.18
CA GLY A 147 7.74 -14.10 -9.51
C GLY A 147 8.78 -12.98 -9.32
N VAL A 148 8.39 -11.76 -8.90
CA VAL A 148 9.35 -10.71 -8.54
C VAL A 148 9.83 -10.92 -7.10
N GLU A 149 11.15 -11.01 -6.91
CA GLU A 149 11.75 -11.09 -5.58
C GLU A 149 11.55 -9.78 -4.81
N LYS A 150 11.03 -9.91 -3.57
CA LYS A 150 10.83 -8.76 -2.66
C LYS A 150 12.10 -8.37 -1.92
N ARG A 151 13.16 -9.16 -2.10
CA ARG A 151 14.48 -8.96 -1.51
C ARG A 151 15.44 -8.66 -2.65
N VAL A 152 16.39 -7.79 -2.39
CA VAL A 152 17.47 -7.45 -3.31
C VAL A 152 18.80 -7.67 -2.61
N LYS A 153 19.80 -8.10 -3.36
CA LYS A 153 21.16 -8.24 -2.85
C LYS A 153 21.84 -6.89 -2.88
N VAL A 154 22.14 -6.35 -1.71
CA VAL A 154 22.91 -5.12 -1.55
C VAL A 154 24.34 -5.50 -1.21
N THR A 155 25.28 -5.03 -2.04
CA THR A 155 26.71 -5.15 -1.79
C THR A 155 27.27 -3.77 -1.46
N VAL A 156 27.78 -3.62 -0.25
CA VAL A 156 28.46 -2.41 0.23
C VAL A 156 29.95 -2.68 0.28
N GLU A 157 30.71 -2.09 -0.64
CA GLU A 157 32.16 -2.17 -0.67
C GLU A 157 32.77 -1.16 0.30
N ILE A 158 33.55 -1.67 1.25
CA ILE A 158 34.26 -0.86 2.25
C ILE A 158 35.76 -1.06 2.01
N LYS A 159 36.50 0.05 1.91
CA LYS A 159 37.97 0.05 1.78
C LYS A 159 38.59 0.98 2.81
N GLN A 160 39.84 0.70 3.17
CA GLN A 160 40.63 1.60 4.00
C GLN A 160 40.78 2.95 3.27
N LYS A 161 40.58 4.06 3.99
CA LYS A 161 40.98 5.38 3.52
C LYS A 161 42.51 5.36 3.39
N ALA A 162 43.01 5.39 2.17
CA ALA A 162 44.42 5.70 1.94
C ALA A 162 44.66 7.09 2.52
N GLY A 163 45.59 7.21 3.45
CA GLY A 163 45.98 8.50 4.00
C GLY A 163 46.41 9.42 2.86
N GLU A 164 45.85 10.63 2.83
CA GLU A 164 46.55 11.75 2.20
C GLU A 164 47.93 11.81 2.83
N LYS A 165 48.96 11.60 2.00
CA LYS A 165 50.33 11.98 2.34
C LYS A 165 50.44 13.50 2.35
#